data_AF-A0A1A8SBG3-F1
#
_entry.id   AF-A0A1A8SBG3-F1
#
_cell.length_a   1.000
_cell.length_b   1.000
_cell.length_c   1.000
_cell.angle_alpha   90.00
_cell.angle_beta   90.00
_cell.angle_gamma   90.00
#
_symmetry.space_group_name_H-M   'P 1'
#
loop_
_entity.id
_entity.type
_entity.pdbx_description
1 polymer ?
#
loop_
_entity_poly.entity_id
_entity_poly.type
_entity_poly.pdbx_seq_one_letter_code
_entity_poly.pdbx_strand_id
1 'polypeptide(L)'
;QHTIPTNAQQPSAGIRRQVAIARKRAIVQAGPGNPKPLQGRLHSDVQTELYLEELSDVITTTDIECQTDDFIDRPRTPLYIPTKSGKDAETQIEDGELFDFDSEVQPVLEFLVGKTIEQSLLEVLEEEELATLRAQQRAFRELRNNELAEVQRLQEQERRRKEEKERRVAQQRERLRMEKETIEKITARVFSQQYLAGLLPAVFSSLRRDGFFYDPVERDIEMDFLPWLMAEVHSRLEERNSMRSLLDTMISEVSGKNLKEWKDQETQPARSTP
;
A
#
# COMPACT_ATOMS: atom_id res chain seq x y z
N GLN A 1 133.67 -17.85 30.00
CA GLN A 1 134.95 -17.19 30.32
C GLN A 1 135.98 -17.61 29.27
N HIS A 2 136.89 -16.70 28.94
CA HIS A 2 138.09 -16.88 28.11
C HIS A 2 137.99 -16.82 26.57
N THR A 3 138.19 -15.58 26.13
CA THR A 3 138.99 -15.08 25.02
C THR A 3 140.32 -15.79 24.71
N ILE A 4 140.65 -15.84 23.41
CA ILE A 4 141.99 -15.72 22.73
C ILE A 4 142.87 -17.00 22.80
N PRO A 5 143.68 -17.40 21.78
CA PRO A 5 144.36 -16.58 20.75
C PRO A 5 144.49 -17.08 19.30
N THR A 6 144.76 -16.09 18.45
CA THR A 6 145.63 -16.06 17.26
C THR A 6 147.01 -16.71 17.47
N ASN A 7 147.44 -17.62 16.59
CA ASN A 7 148.83 -17.84 16.13
C ASN A 7 148.90 -19.17 15.34
N ALA A 8 149.81 -19.43 14.42
CA ALA A 8 150.95 -18.68 13.93
C ALA A 8 151.21 -19.03 12.47
N GLN A 9 151.65 -18.00 11.76
CA GLN A 9 152.21 -17.95 10.42
C GLN A 9 153.19 -19.10 10.10
N GLN A 10 153.09 -19.67 8.90
CA GLN A 10 154.23 -20.27 8.19
C GLN A 10 154.47 -19.46 6.91
N PRO A 11 155.69 -18.95 6.65
CA PRO A 11 155.97 -18.18 5.45
C PRO A 11 155.86 -19.06 4.19
N SER A 12 155.15 -18.55 3.20
CA SER A 12 154.69 -19.27 2.02
C SER A 12 155.80 -19.56 1.01
N ALA A 13 155.56 -20.59 0.20
CA ALA A 13 156.50 -21.40 -0.58
C ALA A 13 157.44 -20.65 -1.56
N GLY A 14 157.21 -19.37 -1.84
CA GLY A 14 158.02 -18.61 -2.80
C GLY A 14 159.50 -18.54 -2.43
N ILE A 15 159.80 -18.34 -1.14
CA ILE A 15 161.19 -18.21 -0.65
C ILE A 15 161.94 -19.55 -0.78
N ARG A 16 161.25 -20.69 -0.60
CA ARG A 16 161.85 -22.03 -0.75
C ARG A 16 162.34 -22.30 -2.18
N ARG A 17 161.68 -21.74 -3.21
CA ARG A 17 162.07 -21.93 -4.62
C ARG A 17 163.38 -21.23 -4.98
N GLN A 18 163.63 -20.01 -4.51
CA GLN A 18 164.85 -19.26 -4.85
C GLN A 18 166.11 -19.89 -4.25
N VAL A 19 166.03 -20.40 -3.01
CA VAL A 19 167.18 -21.04 -2.34
C VAL A 19 167.59 -22.35 -3.03
N ALA A 20 166.63 -23.12 -3.56
CA ALA A 20 166.90 -24.37 -4.26
C ALA A 20 167.63 -24.16 -5.62
N ILE A 21 167.28 -23.09 -6.34
CA ILE A 21 167.87 -22.78 -7.65
C ILE A 21 169.31 -22.27 -7.50
N ALA A 22 169.60 -21.46 -6.48
CA ALA A 22 170.96 -21.00 -6.18
C ALA A 22 171.90 -22.17 -5.83
N ARG A 23 171.40 -23.16 -5.07
CA ARG A 23 172.18 -24.33 -4.64
C ARG A 23 172.56 -25.26 -5.81
N LYS A 24 171.69 -25.41 -6.82
CA LYS A 24 171.97 -26.24 -8.00
C LYS A 24 173.07 -25.64 -8.90
N ARG A 25 173.11 -24.31 -9.07
CA ARG A 25 174.16 -23.65 -9.87
C ARG A 25 175.56 -23.79 -9.27
N ALA A 26 175.67 -23.80 -7.94
CA ALA A 26 176.96 -23.95 -7.26
C ALA A 26 177.61 -25.35 -7.45
N ILE A 27 176.80 -26.41 -7.59
CA ILE A 27 177.30 -27.78 -7.75
C ILE A 27 177.86 -28.01 -9.16
N VAL A 28 177.27 -27.40 -10.19
CA VAL A 28 177.72 -27.55 -11.59
C VAL A 28 179.07 -26.88 -11.84
N GLN A 29 179.43 -25.85 -11.06
CA GLN A 29 180.79 -25.26 -11.12
C GLN A 29 181.86 -26.05 -10.34
N ALA A 30 181.48 -27.08 -9.57
CA ALA A 30 182.38 -27.78 -8.63
C ALA A 30 182.77 -29.22 -9.04
N GLY A 31 182.61 -29.59 -10.31
CA GLY A 31 182.97 -30.92 -10.84
C GLY A 31 184.37 -30.98 -11.49
N PRO A 32 185.07 -32.13 -11.42
CA PRO A 32 186.42 -32.30 -11.95
C PRO A 32 186.45 -32.07 -13.47
N GLY A 33 187.31 -31.15 -13.90
CA GLY A 33 187.41 -30.70 -15.30
C GLY A 33 187.87 -31.80 -16.25
N ASN A 34 187.10 -31.96 -17.34
CA ASN A 34 187.27 -32.96 -18.40
C ASN A 34 188.63 -32.76 -19.11
N PRO A 35 189.35 -33.83 -19.48
CA PRO A 35 190.64 -33.71 -20.15
C PRO A 35 190.53 -33.01 -21.52
N LYS A 36 191.57 -32.26 -21.91
CA LYS A 36 191.60 -31.47 -23.16
C LYS A 36 191.54 -32.37 -24.41
N PRO A 37 190.88 -31.93 -25.51
CA PRO A 37 190.84 -32.67 -26.78
C PRO A 37 192.22 -32.76 -27.46
N LEU A 38 192.55 -33.89 -28.07
CA LEU A 38 193.74 -34.09 -28.92
C LEU A 38 193.60 -33.36 -30.27
N GLN A 39 194.73 -33.00 -30.87
CA GLN A 39 194.78 -32.07 -32.00
C GLN A 39 193.97 -32.58 -33.22
N GLY A 40 192.91 -31.83 -33.58
CA GLY A 40 192.03 -32.12 -34.73
C GLY A 40 190.59 -32.51 -34.39
N ARG A 41 190.17 -32.60 -33.12
CA ARG A 41 188.75 -32.84 -32.74
C ARG A 41 188.22 -31.82 -31.71
N LEU A 42 186.91 -31.57 -31.73
CA LEU A 42 186.19 -30.68 -30.79
C LEU A 42 185.11 -31.48 -30.04
N HIS A 43 184.87 -31.16 -28.76
CA HIS A 43 183.73 -31.66 -27.99
C HIS A 43 182.50 -30.77 -28.21
N SER A 44 181.29 -31.35 -28.18
CA SER A 44 180.01 -30.61 -28.18
C SER A 44 179.09 -31.14 -27.08
N ASP A 45 178.39 -30.26 -26.39
CA ASP A 45 177.45 -30.61 -25.31
C ASP A 45 176.05 -30.90 -25.87
N VAL A 46 175.42 -31.98 -25.39
CA VAL A 46 174.05 -32.39 -25.75
C VAL A 46 173.13 -32.18 -24.56
N GLN A 47 171.95 -31.58 -24.80
CA GLN A 47 170.98 -31.23 -23.77
C GLN A 47 170.17 -32.45 -23.33
N THR A 48 170.50 -33.02 -22.17
CA THR A 48 169.87 -34.23 -21.61
C THR A 48 168.91 -33.95 -20.45
N GLU A 49 168.33 -32.74 -20.39
CA GLU A 49 167.43 -32.33 -19.31
C GLU A 49 165.96 -32.44 -19.74
N LEU A 50 165.14 -33.11 -18.92
CA LEU A 50 163.70 -33.28 -19.15
C LEU A 50 162.97 -31.95 -18.87
N TYR A 51 162.39 -31.32 -19.90
CA TYR A 51 161.62 -30.08 -19.78
C TYR A 51 160.14 -30.35 -20.10
N LEU A 52 159.27 -30.29 -19.09
CA LEU A 52 157.81 -30.41 -19.22
C LEU A 52 157.13 -29.28 -18.44
N GLU A 53 156.24 -28.54 -19.10
CA GLU A 53 155.39 -27.49 -18.53
C GLU A 53 154.09 -28.08 -17.95
N GLU A 54 153.73 -27.68 -16.72
CA GLU A 54 152.40 -27.89 -16.13
C GLU A 54 151.54 -26.63 -16.36
N LEU A 55 150.44 -26.77 -17.12
CA LEU A 55 149.45 -25.70 -17.32
C LEU A 55 148.42 -25.72 -16.18
N SER A 56 148.24 -24.57 -15.51
CA SER A 56 147.28 -24.40 -14.41
C SER A 56 146.40 -23.17 -14.65
N ASP A 57 145.27 -23.38 -15.33
CA ASP A 57 144.20 -22.39 -15.40
C ASP A 57 143.14 -22.68 -14.33
N VAL A 58 143.13 -21.82 -13.31
CA VAL A 58 142.13 -21.81 -12.24
C VAL A 58 140.87 -21.11 -12.78
N ILE A 59 139.80 -21.89 -12.94
CA ILE A 59 138.49 -21.37 -13.36
C ILE A 59 137.88 -20.58 -12.20
N THR A 60 137.52 -19.31 -12.46
CA THR A 60 136.90 -18.42 -11.48
C THR A 60 135.42 -18.82 -11.29
N THR A 61 135.05 -19.33 -10.13
CA THR A 61 133.64 -19.56 -9.77
C THR A 61 133.04 -18.27 -9.23
N THR A 62 132.03 -17.74 -9.93
CA THR A 62 131.16 -16.66 -9.47
C THR A 62 129.98 -17.24 -8.71
N ASP A 63 129.84 -16.87 -7.43
CA ASP A 63 128.66 -17.20 -6.63
C ASP A 63 127.48 -16.33 -7.08
N ILE A 64 126.41 -16.97 -7.54
CA ILE A 64 125.15 -16.33 -7.92
C ILE A 64 124.16 -16.63 -6.81
N GLU A 65 123.82 -15.63 -6.01
CA GLU A 65 122.73 -15.73 -5.03
C GLU A 65 121.39 -15.56 -5.76
N CYS A 66 120.58 -16.61 -5.81
CA CYS A 66 119.22 -16.54 -6.31
C CYS A 66 118.30 -16.06 -5.17
N GLN A 67 117.73 -14.88 -5.31
CA GLN A 67 116.57 -14.44 -4.53
C GLN A 67 115.42 -15.42 -4.76
N THR A 68 115.13 -16.28 -3.78
CA THR A 68 113.89 -17.06 -3.74
C THR A 68 112.77 -16.11 -3.38
N ASP A 69 112.01 -15.64 -4.38
CA ASP A 69 110.71 -15.03 -4.13
C ASP A 69 109.80 -16.06 -3.43
N ASP A 70 109.00 -15.61 -2.47
CA ASP A 70 107.99 -16.43 -1.82
C ASP A 70 107.10 -17.09 -2.89
N PHE A 71 106.93 -18.41 -2.80
CA PHE A 71 106.14 -19.19 -3.77
C PHE A 71 104.66 -18.86 -3.61
N ILE A 72 104.20 -17.75 -4.22
CA ILE A 72 102.78 -17.39 -4.26
C ILE A 72 102.11 -18.32 -5.27
N ASP A 73 101.22 -19.19 -4.78
CA ASP A 73 100.39 -20.04 -5.63
C ASP A 73 99.68 -19.18 -6.68
N ARG A 74 99.89 -19.53 -7.96
CA ARG A 74 99.20 -18.87 -9.08
C ARG A 74 97.69 -18.90 -8.80
N PRO A 75 96.97 -17.77 -8.81
CA PRO A 75 95.53 -17.79 -8.65
C PRO A 75 94.95 -18.75 -9.70
N ARG A 76 93.99 -19.58 -9.29
CA ARG A 76 93.39 -20.60 -10.17
C ARG A 76 93.03 -19.93 -11.49
N THR A 77 93.55 -20.46 -12.60
CA THR A 77 93.20 -19.96 -13.94
C THR A 77 91.68 -19.86 -14.03
N PRO A 78 91.13 -18.69 -14.41
CA PRO A 78 89.69 -18.51 -14.46
C PRO A 78 89.08 -19.60 -15.35
N LEU A 79 87.98 -20.20 -14.89
CA LEU A 79 87.25 -21.19 -15.66
C LEU A 79 86.87 -20.57 -17.00
N TYR A 80 87.27 -21.21 -18.10
CA TYR A 80 86.84 -20.80 -19.43
C TYR A 80 85.34 -21.10 -19.56
N ILE A 81 84.53 -20.04 -19.56
CA ILE A 81 83.09 -20.11 -19.86
C ILE A 81 82.97 -19.82 -21.37
N PRO A 82 82.60 -20.81 -22.21
CA PRO A 82 82.37 -20.57 -23.62
C PRO A 82 81.29 -19.52 -23.80
N THR A 83 81.50 -18.55 -24.69
CA THR A 83 80.44 -17.64 -25.12
C THR A 83 79.30 -18.47 -25.71
N LYS A 84 78.04 -18.19 -25.35
CA LYS A 84 76.89 -18.89 -25.96
C LYS A 84 77.06 -18.87 -27.49
N SER A 85 77.17 -20.06 -28.07
CA SER A 85 77.21 -20.24 -29.52
C SER A 85 75.89 -20.87 -29.93
N GLY A 86 74.98 -20.02 -30.42
CA GLY A 86 73.64 -20.35 -30.88
C GLY A 86 73.03 -19.08 -31.47
N LYS A 87 72.17 -19.22 -32.48
CA LYS A 87 71.36 -18.10 -32.95
C LYS A 87 70.10 -18.07 -32.08
N ASP A 88 69.93 -17.01 -31.30
CA ASP A 88 68.69 -16.79 -30.58
C ASP A 88 67.58 -16.47 -31.60
N ALA A 89 66.46 -17.16 -31.51
CA ALA A 89 65.29 -16.96 -32.34
C ALA A 89 64.07 -16.85 -31.42
N GLU A 90 63.28 -15.81 -31.61
CA GLU A 90 61.97 -15.66 -30.97
C GLU A 90 60.89 -15.85 -32.03
N THR A 91 59.81 -16.50 -31.62
CA THR A 91 58.60 -16.65 -32.42
C THR A 91 57.46 -16.08 -31.61
N GLN A 92 56.90 -14.98 -32.08
CA GLN A 92 55.71 -14.33 -31.51
C GLN A 92 54.57 -14.55 -32.49
N ILE A 93 53.37 -14.82 -31.97
CA ILE A 93 52.15 -14.83 -32.77
C ILE A 93 51.51 -13.45 -32.60
N GLU A 94 51.24 -12.79 -33.72
CA GLU A 94 50.67 -11.43 -33.72
C GLU A 94 49.15 -11.47 -33.63
N ASP A 95 48.55 -10.36 -33.19
CA ASP A 95 47.10 -10.24 -33.05
C ASP A 95 46.41 -10.49 -34.41
N GLY A 96 45.56 -11.53 -34.46
CA GLY A 96 44.79 -11.92 -35.64
C GLY A 96 45.39 -13.04 -36.49
N GLU A 97 46.60 -13.52 -36.20
CA GLU A 97 47.26 -14.57 -37.00
C GLU A 97 46.62 -15.98 -36.82
N LEU A 98 45.92 -16.18 -35.70
CA LEU A 98 45.21 -17.43 -35.34
C LEU A 98 43.68 -17.32 -35.45
N PHE A 99 43.13 -16.22 -35.97
CA PHE A 99 41.69 -16.01 -35.99
C PHE A 99 40.99 -16.93 -37.01
N ASP A 100 40.07 -17.76 -36.53
CA ASP A 100 39.19 -18.58 -37.37
C ASP A 100 37.76 -18.03 -37.32
N PHE A 101 37.33 -17.40 -38.41
CA PHE A 101 36.01 -16.78 -38.48
C PHE A 101 34.87 -17.77 -38.23
N ASP A 102 34.96 -18.99 -38.77
CA ASP A 102 33.87 -19.96 -38.70
C ASP A 102 33.67 -20.47 -37.26
N SER A 103 34.74 -20.54 -36.47
CA SER A 103 34.67 -20.87 -35.04
C SER A 103 34.19 -19.69 -34.20
N GLU A 104 34.71 -18.49 -34.46
CA GLU A 104 34.46 -17.30 -33.63
C GLU A 104 33.08 -16.66 -33.87
N VAL A 105 32.47 -16.85 -35.05
CA VAL A 105 31.14 -16.31 -35.36
C VAL A 105 30.00 -17.16 -34.78
N GLN A 106 30.24 -18.44 -34.51
CA GLN A 106 29.21 -19.38 -34.04
C GLN A 106 28.47 -18.89 -32.78
N PRO A 107 29.15 -18.47 -31.69
CA PRO A 107 28.48 -18.00 -30.48
C PRO A 107 27.65 -16.73 -30.72
N VAL A 108 28.13 -15.84 -31.61
CA VAL A 108 27.43 -14.61 -31.97
C VAL A 108 26.14 -14.93 -32.73
N LEU A 109 26.22 -15.83 -33.70
CA LEU A 109 25.07 -16.23 -34.51
C LEU A 109 24.05 -16.99 -33.65
N GLU A 110 24.50 -17.92 -32.80
CA GLU A 110 23.63 -18.68 -31.90
C GLU A 110 22.88 -17.75 -30.94
N PHE A 111 23.57 -16.78 -30.35
CA PHE A 111 22.94 -15.79 -29.49
C PHE A 111 21.92 -14.93 -30.25
N LEU A 112 22.26 -14.47 -31.45
CA LEU A 112 21.40 -13.56 -32.23
C LEU A 112 20.15 -14.28 -32.74
N VAL A 113 20.30 -15.51 -33.24
CA VAL A 113 19.18 -16.36 -33.65
C VAL A 113 18.33 -16.77 -32.44
N GLY A 114 18.98 -17.17 -31.33
CA GLY A 114 18.28 -17.52 -30.10
C GLY A 114 17.44 -16.35 -29.58
N LYS A 115 18.02 -15.15 -29.50
CA LYS A 115 17.32 -13.96 -28.99
C LYS A 115 16.19 -13.51 -29.91
N THR A 116 16.37 -13.58 -31.23
CA THR A 116 15.31 -13.23 -32.19
C THR A 116 14.14 -14.19 -32.15
N ILE A 117 14.39 -15.50 -32.03
CA ILE A 117 13.33 -16.50 -31.87
C ILE A 117 12.61 -16.32 -30.53
N GLU A 118 13.35 -16.13 -29.43
CA GLU A 118 12.78 -15.92 -28.11
C GLU A 118 11.88 -14.66 -28.07
N GLN A 119 12.37 -13.55 -28.62
CA GLN A 119 11.62 -12.29 -28.68
C GLN A 119 10.36 -12.44 -29.53
N SER A 120 10.47 -13.00 -30.74
CA SER A 120 9.31 -13.20 -31.62
C SER A 120 8.26 -14.13 -31.02
N LEU A 121 8.67 -15.17 -30.30
CA LEU A 121 7.74 -16.05 -29.60
C LEU A 121 6.99 -15.32 -28.49
N LEU A 122 7.69 -14.50 -27.68
CA LEU A 122 7.06 -13.71 -26.62
C LEU A 122 6.06 -12.70 -27.17
N GLU A 123 6.42 -12.01 -28.25
CA GLU A 123 5.55 -11.03 -28.91
C GLU A 123 4.26 -11.67 -29.43
N VAL A 124 4.37 -12.81 -30.13
CA VAL A 124 3.19 -13.54 -30.65
C VAL A 124 2.29 -14.03 -29.52
N LEU A 125 2.87 -14.55 -28.43
CA LEU A 125 2.09 -14.99 -27.26
C LEU A 125 1.34 -13.82 -26.59
N GLU A 126 2.01 -12.67 -26.44
CA GLU A 126 1.38 -11.46 -25.89
C GLU A 126 0.24 -10.96 -26.78
N GLU A 127 0.44 -10.95 -28.11
CA GLU A 127 -0.60 -10.54 -29.06
C GLU A 127 -1.84 -11.44 -29.00
N GLU A 128 -1.67 -12.76 -28.92
CA GLU A 128 -2.79 -13.70 -28.79
C GLU A 128 -3.52 -13.55 -27.44
N GLU A 129 -2.77 -13.36 -26.35
CA GLU A 129 -3.37 -13.10 -25.03
C GLU A 129 -4.19 -11.82 -25.05
N LEU A 130 -3.62 -10.72 -25.55
CA LEU A 130 -4.31 -9.43 -25.67
C LEU A 130 -5.54 -9.53 -26.58
N ALA A 131 -5.47 -10.28 -27.68
CA ALA A 131 -6.62 -10.51 -28.55
C ALA A 131 -7.74 -11.26 -27.81
N THR A 132 -7.39 -12.29 -27.05
CA THR A 132 -8.33 -13.08 -26.24
C THR A 132 -8.99 -12.22 -25.16
N LEU A 133 -8.22 -11.46 -24.40
CA LEU A 133 -8.73 -10.56 -23.36
C LEU A 133 -9.65 -9.48 -23.95
N ARG A 134 -9.27 -8.89 -25.10
CA ARG A 134 -10.11 -7.91 -25.80
C ARG A 134 -11.42 -8.52 -26.30
N ALA A 135 -11.40 -9.76 -26.79
CA ALA A 135 -12.61 -10.46 -27.21
C ALA A 135 -13.55 -10.72 -26.01
N GLN A 136 -13.01 -11.22 -24.90
CA GLN A 136 -13.77 -11.43 -23.66
C GLN A 136 -14.36 -10.12 -23.13
N GLN A 137 -13.56 -9.04 -23.10
CA GLN A 137 -14.03 -7.73 -22.63
C GLN A 137 -15.14 -7.17 -23.51
N ARG A 138 -15.07 -7.34 -24.84
CA ARG A 138 -16.13 -6.93 -25.77
C ARG A 138 -17.41 -7.71 -25.50
N ALA A 139 -17.34 -9.04 -25.44
CA ALA A 139 -18.49 -9.88 -25.15
C ALA A 139 -19.15 -9.53 -23.80
N PHE A 140 -18.36 -9.30 -22.76
CA PHE A 140 -18.87 -8.88 -21.45
C PHE A 140 -19.55 -7.51 -21.49
N ARG A 141 -18.96 -6.53 -22.20
CA ARG A 141 -19.57 -5.20 -22.36
C ARG A 141 -20.88 -5.26 -23.14
N GLU A 142 -20.94 -6.05 -24.20
CA GLU A 142 -22.17 -6.26 -24.98
C GLU A 142 -23.27 -6.87 -24.10
N LEU A 143 -22.96 -7.94 -23.36
CA LEU A 143 -23.90 -8.56 -22.44
C LEU A 143 -24.39 -7.55 -21.39
N ARG A 144 -23.48 -6.84 -20.73
CA ARG A 144 -23.81 -5.84 -19.71
C ARG A 144 -24.67 -4.71 -20.26
N ASN A 145 -24.39 -4.24 -21.48
CA ASN A 145 -25.18 -3.20 -22.13
C ASN A 145 -26.61 -3.69 -22.43
N ASN A 146 -26.76 -4.92 -22.88
CA ASN A 146 -28.06 -5.54 -23.12
C ASN A 146 -28.85 -5.70 -21.80
N GLU A 147 -28.20 -6.21 -20.76
CA GLU A 147 -28.81 -6.34 -19.42
C GLU A 147 -29.25 -4.98 -18.87
N LEU A 148 -28.40 -3.95 -19.00
CA LEU A 148 -28.71 -2.61 -18.53
C LEU A 148 -29.90 -2.01 -19.29
N ALA A 149 -29.97 -2.20 -20.60
CA ALA A 149 -31.12 -1.77 -21.41
C ALA A 149 -32.42 -2.51 -21.00
N GLU A 150 -32.34 -3.81 -20.70
CA GLU A 150 -33.49 -4.58 -20.23
C GLU A 150 -33.96 -4.12 -18.85
N VAL A 151 -33.04 -3.92 -17.90
CA VAL A 151 -33.35 -3.42 -16.56
C VAL A 151 -34.04 -2.06 -16.64
N GLN A 152 -33.53 -1.14 -17.47
CA GLN A 152 -34.16 0.17 -17.67
C GLN A 152 -35.59 0.04 -18.23
N ARG A 153 -35.80 -0.85 -19.20
CA ARG A 153 -37.12 -1.12 -19.76
C ARG A 153 -38.09 -1.61 -18.68
N LEU A 154 -37.66 -2.56 -17.84
CA LEU A 154 -38.48 -3.12 -16.75
C LEU A 154 -38.76 -2.08 -15.67
N GLN A 155 -37.78 -1.28 -15.28
CA GLN A 155 -37.94 -0.20 -14.31
C GLN A 155 -38.98 0.82 -14.76
N GLU A 156 -38.95 1.24 -16.03
CA GLU A 156 -39.93 2.18 -16.57
C GLU A 156 -41.34 1.57 -16.64
N GLN A 157 -41.46 0.28 -16.97
CA GLN A 157 -42.75 -0.43 -16.91
C GLN A 157 -43.30 -0.49 -15.47
N GLU A 158 -42.46 -0.82 -14.50
CA GLU A 158 -42.85 -0.86 -13.09
C GLU A 158 -43.21 0.54 -12.56
N ARG A 159 -42.49 1.58 -12.98
CA ARG A 159 -42.84 2.97 -12.65
C ARG A 159 -44.25 3.30 -13.13
N ARG A 160 -44.58 3.00 -14.39
CA ARG A 160 -45.92 3.23 -14.96
C ARG A 160 -47.01 2.44 -14.22
N ARG A 161 -46.77 1.17 -13.93
CA ARG A 161 -47.70 0.31 -13.18
C ARG A 161 -47.94 0.84 -11.78
N LYS A 162 -46.88 1.28 -11.09
CA LYS A 162 -46.97 1.86 -9.74
C LYS A 162 -47.79 3.16 -9.76
N GLU A 163 -47.52 4.05 -10.70
CA GLU A 163 -48.27 5.31 -10.86
C GLU A 163 -49.76 5.05 -11.16
N GLU A 164 -50.07 4.09 -12.05
CA GLU A 164 -51.46 3.73 -12.31
C GLU A 164 -52.12 3.12 -11.07
N LYS A 165 -51.45 2.20 -10.37
CA LYS A 165 -51.96 1.60 -9.13
C LYS A 165 -52.26 2.66 -8.07
N GLU A 166 -51.35 3.61 -7.86
CA GLU A 166 -51.55 4.71 -6.91
C GLU A 166 -52.76 5.58 -7.30
N ARG A 167 -52.92 5.91 -8.58
CA ARG A 167 -54.10 6.63 -9.07
C ARG A 167 -55.40 5.85 -8.83
N ARG A 168 -55.41 4.54 -9.07
CA ARG A 168 -56.58 3.68 -8.83
C ARG A 168 -56.94 3.60 -7.35
N VAL A 169 -55.93 3.45 -6.49
CA VAL A 169 -56.12 3.43 -5.03
C VAL A 169 -56.67 4.77 -4.53
N ALA A 170 -56.15 5.90 -5.02
CA ALA A 170 -56.66 7.22 -4.67
C ALA A 170 -58.14 7.38 -5.09
N GLN A 171 -58.48 6.99 -6.33
CA GLN A 171 -59.87 7.02 -6.82
C GLN A 171 -60.80 6.13 -5.98
N GLN A 172 -60.38 4.91 -5.64
CA GLN A 172 -61.18 4.03 -4.79
C GLN A 172 -61.36 4.59 -3.38
N ARG A 173 -60.32 5.18 -2.80
CA ARG A 173 -60.38 5.80 -1.47
C ARG A 173 -61.39 6.95 -1.44
N GLU A 174 -61.39 7.79 -2.48
CA GLU A 174 -62.37 8.87 -2.64
C GLU A 174 -63.79 8.33 -2.82
N ARG A 175 -63.99 7.30 -3.65
CA ARG A 175 -65.31 6.65 -3.80
C ARG A 175 -65.83 6.10 -2.48
N LEU A 176 -64.99 5.39 -1.72
CA LEU A 176 -65.36 4.84 -0.42
C LEU A 176 -65.68 5.94 0.61
N ARG A 177 -64.98 7.09 0.56
CA ARG A 177 -65.32 8.24 1.41
C ARG A 177 -66.71 8.76 1.09
N MET A 178 -66.99 9.02 -0.19
CA MET A 178 -68.30 9.49 -0.63
C MET A 178 -69.40 8.48 -0.30
N GLU A 179 -69.15 7.19 -0.49
CA GLU A 179 -70.09 6.12 -0.16
C GLU A 179 -70.44 6.14 1.34
N LYS A 180 -69.44 6.22 2.23
CA LYS A 180 -69.66 6.35 3.67
C LYS A 180 -70.53 7.57 4.01
N GLU A 181 -70.20 8.74 3.48
CA GLU A 181 -70.99 9.95 3.70
C GLU A 181 -72.43 9.79 3.20
N THR A 182 -72.62 9.15 2.04
CA THR A 182 -73.97 8.91 1.51
C THR A 182 -74.75 7.94 2.37
N ILE A 183 -74.12 6.87 2.86
CA ILE A 183 -74.73 5.91 3.77
C ILE A 183 -75.13 6.60 5.07
N GLU A 184 -74.26 7.41 5.67
CA GLU A 184 -74.55 8.18 6.89
C GLU A 184 -75.73 9.15 6.70
N LYS A 185 -75.79 9.85 5.55
CA LYS A 185 -76.91 10.73 5.23
C LYS A 185 -78.22 9.95 5.08
N ILE A 186 -78.18 8.79 4.42
CA ILE A 186 -79.34 7.92 4.23
C ILE A 186 -79.80 7.35 5.58
N THR A 187 -78.87 6.85 6.41
CA THR A 187 -79.21 6.29 7.72
C THR A 187 -79.79 7.35 8.64
N ALA A 188 -79.22 8.56 8.69
CA ALA A 188 -79.77 9.68 9.44
C ALA A 188 -81.19 10.02 8.98
N ARG A 189 -81.42 10.11 7.66
CA ARG A 189 -82.75 10.36 7.10
C ARG A 189 -83.75 9.27 7.49
N VAL A 190 -83.40 7.99 7.29
CA VAL A 190 -84.27 6.85 7.61
C VAL A 190 -84.55 6.81 9.11
N PHE A 191 -83.55 7.04 9.95
CA PHE A 191 -83.70 7.12 11.40
C PHE A 191 -84.64 8.23 11.81
N SER A 192 -84.46 9.46 11.30
CA SER A 192 -85.37 10.57 11.59
C SER A 192 -86.80 10.28 11.14
N GLN A 193 -86.99 9.67 9.96
CA GLN A 193 -88.32 9.30 9.47
C GLN A 193 -88.98 8.26 10.38
N GLN A 194 -88.26 7.20 10.76
CA GLN A 194 -88.77 6.16 11.66
C GLN A 194 -89.09 6.73 13.05
N TYR A 195 -88.21 7.58 13.59
CA TYR A 195 -88.42 8.22 14.89
C TYR A 195 -89.62 9.15 14.88
N LEU A 196 -89.74 10.04 13.87
CA LEU A 196 -90.86 10.96 13.74
C LEU A 196 -92.19 10.23 13.48
N ALA A 197 -92.17 9.13 12.71
CA ALA A 197 -93.36 8.32 12.46
C ALA A 197 -93.94 7.71 13.75
N GLY A 198 -93.09 7.37 14.74
CA GLY A 198 -93.52 6.91 16.05
C GLY A 198 -93.84 8.05 17.03
N LEU A 199 -93.03 9.12 17.03
CA LEU A 199 -93.16 10.23 17.97
C LEU A 199 -94.41 11.06 17.72
N LEU A 200 -94.73 11.39 16.45
CA LEU A 200 -95.88 12.24 16.14
C LEU A 200 -97.18 11.63 16.70
N PRO A 201 -97.59 10.38 16.39
CA PRO A 201 -98.79 9.79 16.97
C PRO A 201 -98.77 9.72 18.50
N ALA A 202 -97.62 9.46 19.12
CA ALA A 202 -97.48 9.39 20.56
C ALA A 202 -97.70 10.76 21.24
N VAL A 203 -97.10 11.82 20.70
CA VAL A 203 -97.27 13.20 21.20
C VAL A 203 -98.70 13.68 20.94
N PHE A 204 -99.25 13.46 19.75
CA PHE A 204 -100.64 13.83 19.44
C PHE A 204 -101.63 13.10 20.36
N SER A 205 -101.39 11.81 20.62
CA SER A 205 -102.21 11.05 21.57
C SER A 205 -102.06 11.56 23.00
N SER A 206 -100.85 11.92 23.44
CA SER A 206 -100.64 12.51 24.77
C SER A 206 -101.34 13.85 24.91
N LEU A 207 -101.13 14.79 23.99
CA LEU A 207 -101.80 16.10 24.02
C LEU A 207 -103.32 15.97 23.96
N ARG A 208 -103.84 14.97 23.24
CA ARG A 208 -105.28 14.68 23.21
C ARG A 208 -105.78 14.13 24.54
N ARG A 209 -105.02 13.26 25.22
CA ARG A 209 -105.33 12.79 26.58
C ARG A 209 -105.26 13.89 27.63
N ASP A 210 -104.27 14.77 27.51
CA ASP A 210 -104.06 15.90 28.41
C ASP A 210 -105.06 17.04 28.17
N GLY A 211 -105.95 16.88 27.17
CA GLY A 211 -107.08 17.77 26.91
C GLY A 211 -106.70 19.06 26.19
N PHE A 212 -105.53 19.15 25.54
CA PHE A 212 -105.15 20.36 24.77
C PHE A 212 -105.84 20.45 23.39
N PHE A 213 -106.27 19.31 22.83
CA PHE A 213 -107.07 19.29 21.62
C PHE A 213 -108.56 19.24 21.98
N TYR A 214 -109.24 20.37 21.86
CA TYR A 214 -110.68 20.48 22.05
C TYR A 214 -111.42 20.27 20.72
N ASP A 215 -112.62 19.70 20.79
CA ASP A 215 -113.54 19.78 19.66
C ASP A 215 -114.09 21.22 19.60
N PRO A 216 -113.93 21.96 18.50
CA PRO A 216 -114.46 23.31 18.37
C PRO A 216 -115.97 23.36 18.65
N VAL A 217 -116.71 22.31 18.30
CA VAL A 217 -118.15 22.24 18.56
C VAL A 217 -118.43 22.13 20.06
N GLU A 218 -117.69 21.29 20.78
CA GLU A 218 -117.84 21.15 22.23
C GLU A 218 -117.47 22.44 22.96
N ARG A 219 -116.39 23.11 22.51
CA ARG A 219 -115.96 24.39 23.09
C ARG A 219 -116.94 25.52 22.84
N ASP A 220 -117.49 25.61 21.63
CA ASP A 220 -118.51 26.61 21.27
C ASP A 220 -119.80 26.37 22.06
N ILE A 221 -120.18 25.10 22.29
CA ILE A 221 -121.31 24.77 23.16
C ILE A 221 -121.03 25.21 24.60
N GLU A 222 -119.85 24.91 25.15
CA GLU A 222 -119.48 25.27 26.51
C GLU A 222 -119.37 26.79 26.73
N MET A 223 -118.78 27.51 25.77
CA MET A 223 -118.46 28.94 25.91
C MET A 223 -119.60 29.86 25.51
N ASP A 224 -120.37 29.50 24.47
CA ASP A 224 -121.37 30.40 23.91
C ASP A 224 -122.79 29.89 24.17
N PHE A 225 -123.07 28.63 23.86
CA PHE A 225 -124.43 28.09 23.96
C PHE A 225 -124.90 27.90 25.41
N LEU A 226 -124.09 27.29 26.29
CA LEU A 226 -124.47 27.06 27.68
C LEU A 226 -124.69 28.38 28.43
N PRO A 227 -123.83 29.41 28.33
CA PRO A 227 -124.10 30.69 28.97
C PRO A 227 -125.32 31.39 28.40
N TRP A 228 -125.52 31.36 27.08
CA TRP A 228 -126.73 31.90 26.45
C TRP A 228 -128.00 31.19 26.96
N LEU A 229 -128.00 29.85 26.99
CA LEU A 229 -129.13 29.05 27.48
C LEU A 229 -129.41 29.35 28.96
N MET A 230 -128.37 29.42 29.79
CA MET A 230 -128.50 29.74 31.21
C MET A 230 -129.03 31.16 31.42
N ALA A 231 -128.62 32.13 30.60
CA ALA A 231 -129.12 33.50 30.63
C ALA A 231 -130.60 33.58 30.20
N GLU A 232 -130.99 32.87 29.14
CA GLU A 232 -132.38 32.82 28.68
C GLU A 232 -133.29 32.15 29.72
N VAL A 233 -132.85 31.01 30.30
CA VAL A 233 -133.58 30.34 31.39
C VAL A 233 -133.70 31.26 32.61
N HIS A 234 -132.64 32.00 32.96
CA HIS A 234 -132.66 32.97 34.04
C HIS A 234 -133.68 34.09 33.76
N SER A 235 -133.69 34.67 32.56
CA SER A 235 -134.66 35.70 32.17
C SER A 235 -136.10 35.20 32.23
N ARG A 236 -136.39 33.97 31.76
CA ARG A 236 -137.73 33.36 31.86
C ARG A 236 -138.16 33.12 33.30
N LEU A 237 -137.23 32.73 34.18
CA LEU A 237 -137.50 32.59 35.61
C LEU A 237 -137.74 33.95 36.27
N GLU A 238 -137.00 35.00 35.89
CA GLU A 238 -137.23 36.36 36.34
C GLU A 238 -138.60 36.88 35.88
N GLU A 239 -138.95 36.76 34.59
CA GLU A 239 -140.29 37.09 34.08
C GLU A 239 -141.36 36.39 34.90
N ARG A 240 -141.20 35.08 35.13
CA ARG A 240 -142.16 34.29 35.94
C ARG A 240 -142.22 34.76 37.39
N ASN A 241 -141.09 35.12 38.00
CA ASN A 241 -141.04 35.63 39.37
C ASN A 241 -141.64 37.04 39.48
N SER A 242 -141.40 37.91 38.50
CA SER A 242 -142.02 39.24 38.39
C SER A 242 -143.53 39.15 38.16
N MET A 243 -143.99 38.20 37.35
CA MET A 243 -145.42 37.92 37.18
C MET A 243 -146.04 37.38 38.48
N ARG A 244 -145.33 36.50 39.20
CA ARG A 244 -145.77 36.05 40.53
C ARG A 244 -145.82 37.20 41.54
N SER A 245 -144.83 38.07 41.59
CA SER A 245 -144.84 39.22 42.52
C SER A 245 -145.91 40.26 42.16
N LEU A 246 -146.19 40.47 40.87
CA LEU A 246 -147.33 41.26 40.40
C LEU A 246 -148.67 40.63 40.82
N LEU A 247 -148.83 39.31 40.68
CA LEU A 247 -150.01 38.62 41.16
C LEU A 247 -150.13 38.72 42.69
N ASP A 248 -149.05 38.53 43.44
CA ASP A 248 -149.04 38.65 44.90
C ASP A 248 -149.37 40.08 45.36
N THR A 249 -148.88 41.11 44.65
CA THR A 249 -149.23 42.52 44.93
C THR A 249 -150.68 42.83 44.57
N MET A 250 -151.22 42.33 43.46
CA MET A 250 -152.64 42.45 43.14
C MET A 250 -153.52 41.75 44.19
N ILE A 251 -153.14 40.54 44.63
CA ILE A 251 -153.85 39.81 45.70
C ILE A 251 -153.78 40.61 47.01
N SER A 252 -152.62 41.17 47.35
CA SER A 252 -152.44 42.04 48.52
C SER A 252 -153.29 43.32 48.43
N GLU A 253 -153.33 44.01 47.30
CA GLU A 253 -154.17 45.19 47.09
C GLU A 253 -155.67 44.89 47.20
N VAL A 254 -156.14 43.79 46.59
CA VAL A 254 -157.53 43.35 46.71
C VAL A 254 -157.85 43.01 48.16
N SER A 255 -156.97 42.29 48.86
CA SER A 255 -157.14 42.00 50.28
C SER A 255 -157.14 43.26 51.15
N GLY A 256 -156.34 44.26 50.81
CA GLY A 256 -156.28 45.56 51.50
C GLY A 256 -157.49 46.44 51.22
N LYS A 257 -158.03 46.44 49.99
CA LYS A 257 -159.30 47.10 49.66
C LYS A 257 -160.46 46.45 50.39
N ASN A 258 -160.54 45.11 50.40
CA ASN A 258 -161.56 44.38 51.18
C ASN A 258 -161.45 44.68 52.68
N LEU A 259 -160.23 44.82 53.22
CA LEU A 259 -160.00 45.19 54.63
C LEU A 259 -160.43 46.64 54.92
N LYS A 260 -160.22 47.56 53.97
CA LYS A 260 -160.70 48.96 54.06
C LYS A 260 -162.22 49.05 53.93
N GLU A 261 -162.84 48.33 53.01
CA GLU A 261 -164.30 48.23 52.90
C GLU A 261 -164.92 47.65 54.18
N TRP A 262 -164.28 46.66 54.81
CA TRP A 262 -164.68 46.17 56.13
C TRP A 262 -164.56 47.23 57.23
N LYS A 263 -163.45 48.01 57.26
CA LYS A 263 -163.25 49.09 58.24
C LYS A 263 -164.15 50.31 57.99
N ASP A 264 -164.48 50.62 56.74
CA ASP A 264 -165.38 51.70 56.35
C ASP A 264 -166.84 51.33 56.67
N GLN A 265 -167.19 50.03 56.65
CA GLN A 265 -168.45 49.52 57.23
C GLN A 265 -168.49 49.63 58.76
N GLU A 266 -167.35 49.58 59.46
CA GLU A 266 -167.27 49.84 60.91
C GLU A 266 -167.30 51.35 61.28
N THR A 267 -167.00 52.26 60.34
CA THR A 267 -166.79 53.69 60.64
C THR A 267 -167.89 54.63 60.10
N GLN A 268 -169.04 54.12 59.62
CA GLN A 268 -170.25 54.94 59.41
C GLN A 268 -171.11 55.03 60.69
N PRO A 269 -171.37 56.25 61.23
CA PRO A 269 -172.34 56.42 62.31
C PRO A 269 -173.78 56.65 61.80
N ALA A 270 -174.67 55.80 62.32
CA ALA A 270 -176.08 56.01 62.73
C ALA A 270 -177.19 56.40 61.70
N ARG A 271 -178.25 55.57 61.61
CA ARG A 271 -179.60 55.89 62.15
C ARG A 271 -180.69 54.80 61.94
N SER A 272 -181.43 54.57 63.04
CA SER A 272 -182.87 54.24 63.18
C SER A 272 -183.49 53.00 62.51
N THR A 273 -183.62 51.93 63.31
CA THR A 273 -184.85 51.25 63.84
C THR A 273 -186.16 51.26 63.03
N PRO A 274 -187.03 50.23 63.17
CA PRO A 274 -187.64 49.81 64.44
C PRO A 274 -186.87 48.78 65.27
#